data_AF-A0A2G1WZ03-F1
#
_entry.id   AF-A0A2G1WZ03-F1
#
_cell.length_a   1.000
_cell.length_b   1.000
_cell.length_c   1.000
_cell.angle_alpha   90.00
_cell.angle_beta   90.00
_cell.angle_gamma   90.00
#
_symmetry.space_group_name_H-M   'P 1'
#
loop_
_entity.id
_entity.type
_entity.pdbx_description
1 polymer ?
#
loop_
_entity_poly.entity_id
_entity_poly.type
_entity_poly.pdbx_seq_one_letter_code
_entity_poly.pdbx_strand_id
1 'polypeptide(L)' 'MSSQQEAPEDQVDTSDVGGLEEIIPEPLMPVWRRIELIQDFRRTHGNTYVTALEILTASALAVGYVWWVYLYFLGGGVSL' A
#
# COMPACT_ATOMS: atom_id res chain seq x y z
N MET A 1 -25.20 -19.04 11.16
CA MET A 1 -24.28 -19.02 10.01
C MET A 1 -24.92 -18.13 8.95
N SER A 2 -24.54 -16.86 8.92
CA SER A 2 -25.13 -15.88 7.99
C SER A 2 -24.39 -16.00 6.67
N SER A 3 -25.08 -16.46 5.63
CA SER A 3 -24.57 -16.45 4.26
C SER A 3 -24.40 -14.98 3.85
N GLN A 4 -23.21 -14.42 4.03
CA GLN A 4 -22.84 -13.20 3.33
C GLN A 4 -22.83 -13.57 1.85
N GLN A 5 -23.89 -13.17 1.16
CA GLN A 5 -23.95 -13.23 -0.28
C GLN A 5 -22.85 -12.28 -0.77
N GLU A 6 -21.64 -12.80 -1.00
CA GLU A 6 -20.57 -12.07 -1.69
C GLU A 6 -21.19 -11.51 -2.97
N ALA A 7 -21.22 -10.19 -3.04
CA ALA A 7 -21.71 -9.51 -4.22
C ALA A 7 -20.81 -9.93 -5.40
N PRO A 8 -21.35 -10.15 -6.61
CA PRO A 8 -20.58 -10.69 -7.73
C PRO A 8 -19.33 -9.86 -8.08
N GLU A 9 -19.29 -8.59 -7.68
CA GLU A 9 -18.13 -7.70 -7.76
C GLU A 9 -16.96 -8.04 -6.83
N ASP A 10 -17.18 -8.69 -5.68
CA ASP A 10 -16.11 -9.10 -4.74
C ASP A 10 -15.37 -10.36 -5.23
N GLN A 11 -15.95 -11.09 -6.18
CA GLN A 11 -15.34 -12.29 -6.79
C GLN A 11 -14.39 -11.95 -7.94
N VAL A 12 -14.38 -10.69 -8.40
CA VAL A 12 -13.47 -10.23 -9.45
C VAL A 12 -12.23 -9.65 -8.77
N ASP A 13 -11.11 -10.34 -8.91
CA ASP A 13 -9.83 -9.87 -8.41
C ASP A 13 -9.41 -8.61 -9.19
N THR A 14 -9.75 -7.43 -8.65
CA THR A 14 -9.42 -6.13 -9.23
C THR A 14 -7.95 -5.73 -9.00
N SER A 15 -7.17 -6.56 -8.29
CA SER A 15 -5.79 -6.28 -7.98
C SER A 15 -4.83 -6.65 -9.12
N ASP A 16 -5.18 -7.63 -9.96
CA ASP A 16 -4.43 -8.03 -11.16
C ASP A 16 -5.33 -7.91 -12.40
N VAL A 17 -5.47 -6.69 -12.93
CA VAL A 17 -6.30 -6.45 -14.11
C VAL A 17 -5.58 -6.69 -15.42
N GLY A 18 -4.29 -7.08 -15.40
CA GLY A 18 -3.50 -7.34 -16.61
C GLY A 18 -4.06 -8.43 -17.54
N GLY A 19 -4.88 -9.36 -17.02
CA GLY A 19 -5.53 -10.42 -17.80
C GLY A 19 -6.87 -10.06 -18.45
N LEU A 20 -7.39 -8.85 -18.22
CA LEU A 20 -8.73 -8.44 -18.71
C LEU A 20 -8.72 -7.91 -20.16
N GLU A 21 -7.57 -7.90 -20.85
CA GLU A 21 -7.48 -7.52 -22.27
C GLU A 21 -8.38 -8.39 -23.17
N GLU A 22 -8.56 -9.67 -22.83
CA GLU A 22 -9.41 -10.61 -23.57
C GLU A 22 -10.91 -10.29 -23.48
N ILE A 23 -11.34 -9.54 -22.47
CA ILE A 23 -12.75 -9.26 -22.16
C ILE A 23 -13.14 -7.82 -22.55
N ILE A 24 -12.16 -6.96 -22.87
CA ILE A 24 -12.43 -5.54 -23.14
C ILE A 24 -12.75 -5.31 -24.62
N PRO A 25 -13.91 -4.70 -24.93
CA PRO A 25 -14.30 -4.43 -26.31
C PRO A 25 -13.35 -3.41 -26.95
N GLU A 26 -13.00 -3.61 -28.23
CA GLU A 26 -12.09 -2.77 -29.02
C GLU A 26 -12.21 -1.25 -28.84
N PRO A 27 -13.40 -0.62 -28.70
CA PRO A 27 -13.50 0.82 -28.45
C PRO A 27 -12.92 1.30 -27.12
N LEU A 28 -12.76 0.42 -26.12
CA LEU A 28 -12.22 0.75 -24.80
C LEU A 28 -10.72 0.45 -24.65
N MET A 29 -10.11 -0.27 -25.60
CA MET A 29 -8.65 -0.47 -25.73
C MET A 29 -7.80 0.80 -25.51
N PRO A 30 -8.12 1.97 -26.09
CA PRO A 30 -7.28 3.17 -25.89
C PRO A 30 -7.29 3.68 -24.44
N VAL A 31 -8.38 3.46 -23.70
CA VAL A 31 -8.48 3.79 -22.28
C VAL A 31 -7.78 2.71 -21.45
N TRP A 32 -7.97 1.45 -21.82
CA TRP A 32 -7.36 0.29 -21.16
C TRP A 32 -5.84 0.34 -21.14
N ARG A 33 -5.22 0.67 -22.27
CA ARG A 33 -3.75 0.87 -22.37
C ARG A 33 -3.18 1.84 -21.34
N ARG A 34 -3.96 2.85 -20.93
CA ARG A 34 -3.52 3.80 -19.90
C ARG A 34 -3.60 3.23 -18.49
N ILE A 35 -4.62 2.41 -18.23
CA ILE A 35 -4.80 1.74 -16.94
C ILE A 35 -3.71 0.68 -16.77
N GLU A 36 -3.40 -0.06 -17.83
CA GLU A 36 -2.33 -1.05 -17.88
C GLU A 36 -0.96 -0.43 -17.57
N LEU A 37 -0.62 0.72 -18.17
CA LEU A 37 0.60 1.47 -17.83
C LEU A 37 0.69 1.85 -16.35
N ILE A 38 -0.42 2.23 -15.73
CA ILE A 38 -0.46 2.57 -14.30
C ILE A 38 -0.33 1.31 -13.43
N GLN A 39 -0.89 0.19 -13.87
CA GLN A 39 -0.72 -1.10 -13.19
C GLN A 39 0.72 -1.61 -13.32
N ASP A 40 1.33 -1.55 -14.49
CA ASP A 40 2.73 -1.92 -14.70
C ASP A 40 3.68 -1.03 -13.91
N PHE A 41 3.38 0.26 -13.84
CA PHE A 41 4.11 1.19 -12.98
C PHE A 41 4.00 0.78 -11.50
N ARG A 42 2.81 0.40 -11.02
CA ARG A 42 2.60 -0.11 -9.66
C ARG A 42 3.29 -1.45 -9.41
N ARG A 43 3.24 -2.38 -10.37
CA ARG A 43 3.89 -3.69 -10.28
C ARG A 43 5.41 -3.55 -10.19
N THR A 44 5.96 -2.58 -10.92
CA THR A 44 7.41 -2.38 -11.00
C THR A 44 7.95 -1.49 -9.87
N HIS A 45 7.25 -0.41 -9.50
CA HIS A 45 7.75 0.60 -8.57
C HIS A 45 7.00 0.67 -7.24
N GLY A 46 5.80 0.07 -7.14
CA GLY A 46 4.98 0.11 -5.93
C GLY A 46 5.69 -0.50 -4.73
N ASN A 47 6.38 -1.62 -4.93
CA ASN A 47 7.12 -2.27 -3.85
C ASN A 47 8.26 -1.39 -3.31
N THR A 48 9.02 -0.73 -4.19
CA THR A 48 10.16 0.11 -3.81
C THR A 48 9.72 1.36 -3.03
N TYR A 49 8.68 2.05 -3.48
CA TYR A 49 8.18 3.25 -2.78
C TYR A 49 7.54 2.91 -1.43
N VAL A 50 6.72 1.85 -1.37
CA VAL A 50 6.11 1.39 -0.12
C VAL A 50 7.20 0.96 0.85
N THR A 51 8.17 0.17 0.40
CA THR A 51 9.33 -0.25 1.22
C THR A 51 10.12 0.95 1.73
N ALA A 52 10.38 1.96 0.89
CA ALA A 52 11.10 3.16 1.32
C ALA A 52 10.33 3.96 2.39
N LEU A 53 9.01 4.13 2.21
CA LEU A 53 8.13 4.79 3.18
C LEU A 53 8.01 4.00 4.49
N GLU A 54 7.96 2.67 4.39
CA GLU A 54 7.98 1.76 5.53
C GLU A 54 9.27 1.90 6.33
N ILE A 55 10.44 1.89 5.66
CA ILE A 55 11.74 2.09 6.32
C ILE A 55 11.82 3.47 6.97
N LEU A 56 11.35 4.53 6.29
CA LEU A 56 11.33 5.89 6.84
C LEU A 56 10.47 5.96 8.10
N THR A 57 9.27 5.39 8.04
CA THR A 57 8.33 5.36 9.16
C THR A 57 8.87 4.53 10.32
N ALA A 58 9.39 3.34 10.05
CA ALA A 58 10.04 2.48 11.04
C ALA A 58 11.22 3.19 11.70
N SER A 59 12.03 3.91 10.94
CA SER A 59 13.15 4.70 11.45
C SER A 59 12.67 5.85 12.34
N ALA A 60 11.65 6.59 11.93
CA ALA A 60 11.06 7.67 12.71
C ALA A 60 10.50 7.15 14.05
N LEU A 61 9.78 6.03 14.02
CA LEU A 61 9.26 5.38 15.23
C LEU A 61 10.38 4.89 16.15
N ALA A 62 11.41 4.25 15.59
CA ALA A 62 12.54 3.76 16.36
C ALA A 62 13.29 4.91 17.06
N VAL A 63 13.61 5.98 16.34
CA VAL A 63 14.28 7.16 16.89
C VAL A 63 13.41 7.84 17.94
N GLY A 64 12.12 8.05 17.64
CA GLY A 64 11.18 8.66 18.58
C GLY A 64 11.04 7.86 19.88
N TYR A 65 10.99 6.53 19.79
CA TYR A 65 10.92 5.66 20.95
C TYR A 65 12.21 5.70 21.78
N VAL A 66 13.37 5.58 21.15
CA VAL A 66 14.67 5.67 21.85
C VAL A 66 14.81 7.02 22.56
N TRP A 67 14.43 8.11 21.89
CA TRP A 67 14.42 9.44 22.48
C TRP A 67 13.47 9.55 23.67
N TRP A 68 12.25 9.01 23.54
CA TRP A 68 11.28 8.98 24.64
C TRP A 68 11.81 8.20 25.85
N VAL A 69 12.40 7.02 25.62
CA VAL A 69 13.03 6.19 26.68
C VAL A 69 14.17 6.96 27.35
N TYR A 70 15.02 7.64 26.57
CA TYR A 70 16.08 8.48 27.10
C TYR A 70 15.53 9.59 28.00
N LEU A 71 14.50 10.32 27.58
CA LEU A 71 13.87 11.35 28.39
C LEU A 71 13.21 10.78 29.65
N TYR A 72 12.55 9.62 29.53
CA TYR A 72 11.88 8.97 30.66
C TYR A 72 12.88 8.61 31.77
N PHE A 73 14.03 8.03 31.42
CA PHE A 73 15.02 7.57 32.40
C PHE A 73 16.05 8.64 32.81
N LEU A 74 16.47 9.51 31.90
CA LEU A 74 17.53 10.50 32.14
C LEU A 74 17.02 11.94 32.20
N GLY A 75 15.92 12.25 31.51
CA GLY A 75 15.29 13.58 31.54
C GLY A 75 14.54 13.89 32.85
N GLY A 76 14.12 12.86 33.59
CA GLY A 76 13.50 12.99 34.93
C GLY A 76 14.47 13.45 36.04
N GLY A 77 15.78 13.54 35.77
CA GLY A 77 16.77 14.03 36.73
C GLY A 77 16.90 15.57 36.81
N VAL A 78 16.17 16.32 35.99
CA VAL A 78 16.26 17.80 35.94
C VAL A 78 15.05 18.48 36.62
N SER A 79 14.18 17.73 37.29
CA SER A 79 13.07 18.31 38.04
C SER A 79 12.68 17.45 39.25
N LEU A 80 13.47 17.55 40.32
CA LEU A 80 13.06 17.35 41.71
C LEU A 80 13.93 18.23 42.62
#